data_AF-A0A2V9V8R4-F1
#
_entry.id   AF-A0A2V9V8R4-F1
#
_cell.length_a   1.000
_cell.length_b   1.000
_cell.length_c   1.000
_cell.angle_alpha   90.00
_cell.angle_beta   90.00
_cell.angle_gamma   90.00
#
_symmetry.space_group_name_H-M   'P 1'
#
loop_
_entity.id
_entity.type
_entity.pdbx_description
1 polymer ?
#
loop_
_entity_poly.entity_id
_entity_poly.type
_entity_poly.pdbx_seq_one_letter_code
_entity_poly.pdbx_strand_id
1 'polypeptide(L)'
;MSLLQATMLVSGNMIGTGVFLLPASMASVGGIAFFGWLIAALGAAAVGLAFAKLGELDPQEGGPYAYARDFLGPYVGFQTNCIYWFANWIGNVAIAVAVVGYLAAFIPRINGPWPSAVAAAVVIWG
;
A
#
# COMPACT_ATOMS: atom_id res chain seq x y z
N MET A 1 -13.62 9.44 12.67
CA MET A 1 -13.56 9.59 11.20
C MET A 1 -14.95 9.36 10.64
N SER A 2 -15.41 10.16 9.68
CA SER A 2 -16.67 9.88 8.98
C SER A 2 -16.49 8.74 7.96
N LEU A 3 -17.58 8.11 7.50
CA LEU A 3 -17.55 7.05 6.48
C LEU A 3 -16.76 7.50 5.24
N LEU A 4 -17.06 8.70 4.74
CA LEU A 4 -16.41 9.25 3.56
C LEU A 4 -14.91 9.48 3.77
N GLN A 5 -14.50 9.95 4.95
CA GLN A 5 -13.09 10.11 5.29
C GLN A 5 -12.36 8.76 5.35
N ALA A 6 -12.97 7.74 5.93
CA ALA A 6 -12.37 6.41 6.02
C ALA A 6 -12.25 5.76 4.63
N THR A 7 -13.29 5.85 3.80
CA THR A 7 -13.24 5.35 2.41
C THR A 7 -12.17 6.08 1.61
N MET A 8 -12.11 7.41 1.67
CA MET A 8 -11.10 8.19 0.95
C MET A 8 -9.68 7.87 1.40
N LEU A 9 -9.46 7.66 2.70
CA LEU A 9 -8.15 7.27 3.24
C LEU A 9 -7.72 5.90 2.69
N VAL A 10 -8.60 4.91 2.74
CA VAL A 10 -8.31 3.56 2.23
C VAL A 10 -8.08 3.60 0.72
N SER A 11 -8.96 4.25 -0.05
CA SER A 11 -8.80 4.38 -1.50
C SER A 11 -7.49 5.10 -1.86
N GLY A 12 -7.14 6.17 -1.14
CA GLY A 12 -5.87 6.89 -1.36
C GLY A 12 -4.65 6.01 -1.11
N ASN A 13 -4.64 5.26 -0.01
CA ASN A 13 -3.55 4.34 0.32
C ASN A 13 -3.44 3.17 -0.68
N MET A 14 -4.56 2.68 -1.22
CA MET A 14 -4.56 1.57 -2.19
C MET A 14 -4.15 2.01 -3.61
N ILE A 15 -4.59 3.19 -4.06
CA ILE A 15 -4.21 3.72 -5.38
C ILE A 15 -2.71 4.03 -5.40
N GLY A 16 -2.24 4.74 -4.36
CA GLY A 16 -0.83 5.09 -4.15
C GLY A 16 -0.14 5.58 -5.43
N THR A 17 1.11 5.17 -5.61
CA THR A 17 1.90 5.43 -6.83
C THR A 17 1.80 4.28 -7.85
N GLY A 18 1.24 3.14 -7.46
CA GLY A 18 1.17 1.93 -8.28
C GLY A 18 0.29 2.08 -9.52
N VAL A 19 -0.85 2.80 -9.41
CA VAL A 19 -1.80 2.94 -10.54
C VAL A 19 -1.19 3.60 -11.78
N PHE A 20 -0.17 4.43 -11.60
CA PHE A 20 0.48 5.16 -12.67
C PHE A 20 1.60 4.36 -13.34
N LEU A 21 2.19 3.40 -12.64
CA LEU A 21 3.27 2.53 -13.15
C LEU A 21 2.71 1.23 -13.75
N LEU A 22 1.58 0.74 -13.23
CA LEU A 22 0.95 -0.51 -13.65
C LEU A 22 0.60 -0.57 -15.15
N PRO A 23 0.04 0.48 -15.80
CA PRO A 23 -0.25 0.44 -17.23
C PRO A 23 1.00 0.29 -18.09
N ALA A 24 2.11 0.94 -17.71
CA ALA A 24 3.37 0.83 -18.43
C ALA A 24 3.96 -0.59 -18.32
N SER A 25 3.92 -1.19 -17.12
CA SER A 25 4.34 -2.58 -16.91
C SER A 25 3.45 -3.58 -17.66
N MET A 26 2.13 -3.37 -17.68
CA MET A 26 1.17 -4.25 -18.34
C MET A 26 1.16 -4.09 -19.87
N ALA A 27 1.55 -2.92 -20.39
CA ALA A 27 1.69 -2.71 -21.83
C ALA A 27 2.69 -3.71 -22.47
N SER A 28 3.70 -4.15 -21.71
CA SER A 28 4.66 -5.18 -22.16
C SER A 28 4.05 -6.58 -22.29
N VAL A 29 2.97 -6.87 -21.55
CA VAL A 29 2.24 -8.16 -21.58
C VAL A 29 1.15 -8.16 -22.66
N GLY A 30 0.65 -6.98 -23.04
CA GLY A 30 -0.39 -6.79 -24.05
C GLY A 30 -1.82 -6.96 -23.52
N GLY A 31 -2.81 -7.06 -24.41
CA GLY A 31 -4.23 -7.04 -24.07
C GLY A 31 -4.72 -8.18 -23.15
N ILE A 32 -3.95 -9.27 -23.04
CA ILE A 32 -4.26 -10.38 -22.12
C ILE A 32 -4.17 -9.97 -20.63
N ALA A 33 -3.44 -8.89 -20.33
CA ALA A 33 -3.34 -8.31 -18.98
C ALA A 33 -4.71 -7.94 -18.37
N PHE A 34 -5.72 -7.70 -19.22
CA PHE A 34 -7.09 -7.43 -18.76
C PHE A 34 -7.66 -8.57 -17.89
N PHE A 35 -7.45 -9.83 -18.29
CA PHE A 35 -7.91 -10.98 -17.50
C PHE A 35 -7.15 -11.10 -16.18
N GLY A 36 -5.86 -10.79 -16.18
CA GLY A 36 -5.05 -10.71 -14.95
C GLY A 36 -5.59 -9.67 -13.97
N TRP A 37 -5.96 -8.49 -14.48
CA TRP A 37 -6.60 -7.44 -13.70
C TRP A 37 -7.94 -7.87 -13.11
N LEU A 38 -8.73 -8.62 -13.88
CA LEU A 38 -10.05 -9.10 -13.44
C LEU A 38 -9.93 -10.12 -12.31
N ILE A 39 -8.98 -11.05 -12.42
CA ILE A 39 -8.67 -12.03 -11.36
C ILE A 39 -8.12 -11.32 -10.12
N ALA A 40 -7.20 -10.37 -10.29
CA ALA A 40 -6.64 -9.59 -9.18
C ALA A 40 -7.72 -8.77 -8.45
N ALA A 41 -8.62 -8.12 -9.20
CA ALA A 41 -9.73 -7.36 -8.63
C ALA A 41 -10.69 -8.25 -7.84
N LEU A 42 -11.00 -9.45 -8.34
CA LEU A 42 -11.83 -10.42 -7.61
C LEU A 42 -11.16 -10.89 -6.31
N GLY A 43 -9.86 -11.20 -6.36
CA GLY A 43 -9.09 -11.57 -5.17
C GLY A 43 -9.03 -10.45 -4.13
N ALA A 44 -8.77 -9.22 -4.58
CA ALA A 44 -8.75 -8.04 -3.71
C ALA A 44 -10.13 -7.77 -3.09
N ALA A 45 -11.21 -7.92 -3.86
CA ALA A 45 -12.58 -7.78 -3.35
C ALA A 45 -12.91 -8.84 -2.29
N ALA A 46 -12.51 -10.10 -2.49
CA ALA A 46 -12.71 -11.16 -1.51
C ALA A 46 -11.99 -10.86 -0.18
N VAL A 47 -10.74 -10.39 -0.25
CA VAL A 47 -9.96 -9.99 0.95
C VAL A 47 -10.60 -8.77 1.62
N GLY A 48 -11.03 -7.78 0.84
CA GLY A 48 -11.71 -6.59 1.36
C GLY A 48 -13.01 -6.93 2.10
N LEU A 49 -13.82 -7.84 1.54
CA LEU A 49 -15.04 -8.33 2.19
C LEU A 49 -14.74 -9.12 3.46
N ALA A 50 -13.67 -9.92 3.49
CA ALA A 50 -13.24 -10.63 4.70
C ALA A 50 -12.88 -9.64 5.83
N PHE A 51 -12.10 -8.59 5.52
CA PHE A 51 -11.80 -7.54 6.49
C PHE A 51 -13.03 -6.73 6.91
N ALA A 52 -13.94 -6.42 5.98
CA ALA A 52 -15.19 -5.76 6.30
C ALA A 52 -16.02 -6.59 7.30
N LYS A 53 -16.09 -7.92 7.10
CA LYS A 53 -16.83 -8.80 7.99
C LYS A 53 -16.16 -8.96 9.35
N LEU A 54 -14.83 -9.04 9.39
CA LEU A 54 -14.08 -9.06 10.65
C LEU A 54 -14.24 -7.74 11.43
N GLY A 55 -14.28 -6.60 10.73
CA GLY A 55 -14.55 -5.30 11.34
C GLY A 55 -15.95 -5.17 11.94
N GLU A 56 -16.95 -5.85 11.38
CA GLU A 56 -18.29 -5.95 11.97
C GLU A 56 -18.35 -6.87 13.19
N LEU A 57 -17.66 -8.01 13.13
CA LEU A 57 -17.73 -9.06 14.15
C LEU A 57 -16.89 -8.74 15.38
N ASP A 58 -15.73 -8.11 15.20
CA ASP A 58 -14.78 -7.80 16.25
C ASP A 58 -14.13 -6.43 16.01
N PRO A 59 -14.78 -5.33 16.40
CA PRO A 59 -14.29 -3.97 16.18
C PRO A 59 -13.19 -3.61 17.20
N GLN A 60 -12.10 -4.35 17.20
CA GLN A 60 -10.93 -4.07 18.05
C GLN A 60 -9.94 -3.12 17.38
N GLU A 61 -9.36 -2.23 18.20
CA GLU A 61 -8.27 -1.35 17.79
C GLU A 61 -6.98 -2.18 17.61
N GLY A 62 -6.40 -2.15 16.42
CA GLY A 62 -5.16 -2.90 16.09
C GLY A 62 -5.18 -3.60 14.74
N GLY A 63 -6.33 -3.70 14.07
CA GLY A 63 -6.44 -4.22 12.71
C GLY A 63 -6.01 -5.70 12.59
N PRO A 64 -5.24 -6.09 11.54
CA PRO A 64 -4.85 -7.48 11.31
C PRO A 64 -4.15 -8.15 12.50
N TYR A 65 -3.43 -7.38 13.31
CA TYR A 65 -2.78 -7.86 14.52
C TYR A 65 -3.79 -8.35 15.57
N ALA A 66 -4.84 -7.58 15.83
CA ALA A 66 -5.85 -7.94 16.83
C ALA A 66 -6.56 -9.24 16.43
N TYR A 67 -6.98 -9.32 15.17
CA TYR A 67 -7.59 -10.53 14.60
C TYR A 67 -6.66 -11.74 14.69
N ALA A 68 -5.39 -11.59 14.30
CA ALA A 68 -4.43 -12.69 14.36
C ALA A 68 -4.15 -13.14 15.80
N ARG A 69 -4.05 -12.19 16.74
CA ARG A 69 -3.80 -12.49 18.15
C ARG A 69 -4.95 -13.25 18.78
N ASP A 70 -6.18 -12.86 18.49
CA ASP A 70 -7.34 -13.38 19.21
C ASP A 70 -7.77 -14.75 18.68
N PHE A 71 -7.61 -15.01 17.38
CA PHE A 71 -7.94 -16.31 16.78
C PHE A 71 -6.77 -17.33 16.77
N LEU A 72 -5.52 -16.87 16.65
CA LEU A 72 -4.34 -17.75 16.47
C LEU A 72 -3.33 -17.67 17.62
N GLY A 73 -3.57 -16.80 18.60
CA GLY A 73 -2.75 -16.66 19.80
C GLY A 73 -1.63 -15.61 19.70
N PRO A 74 -0.93 -15.35 20.82
CA PRO A 74 -0.01 -14.22 20.97
C PRO A 74 1.22 -14.29 20.06
N TYR A 75 1.68 -15.50 19.70
CA TYR A 75 2.84 -15.66 18.81
C TYR A 75 2.54 -15.20 17.38
N VAL A 76 1.39 -15.60 16.83
CA VAL A 76 0.98 -15.22 15.46
C VAL A 76 0.58 -13.74 15.41
N GLY A 77 -0.01 -13.23 16.50
CA GLY A 77 -0.17 -11.79 16.70
C GLY A 77 1.16 -11.05 16.58
N PHE A 78 2.18 -11.43 17.36
CA PHE A 78 3.49 -10.78 17.30
C PHE A 78 4.11 -10.81 15.88
N GLN A 79 4.07 -11.96 15.21
CA GLN A 79 4.56 -12.06 13.81
C GLN A 79 3.83 -11.12 12.87
N THR A 80 2.50 -11.08 12.95
CA THR A 80 1.66 -10.20 12.13
C THR A 80 2.00 -8.73 12.36
N ASN A 81 2.19 -8.34 13.64
CA ASN A 81 2.58 -6.97 13.98
C ASN A 81 3.96 -6.62 13.42
N CYS A 82 4.95 -7.51 13.58
CA CYS A 82 6.29 -7.26 13.03
C CYS A 82 6.25 -7.10 11.51
N ILE A 83 5.60 -8.02 10.79
CA ILE A 83 5.50 -7.95 9.33
C ILE A 83 4.77 -6.68 8.90
N TYR A 84 3.64 -6.37 9.54
CA TYR A 84 2.85 -5.18 9.21
C TYR A 84 3.62 -3.88 9.48
N TRP A 85 4.35 -3.82 10.59
CA TRP A 85 5.18 -2.67 10.93
C TRP A 85 6.29 -2.45 9.90
N PHE A 86 7.08 -3.49 9.59
CA PHE A 86 8.12 -3.38 8.56
C PHE A 86 7.54 -3.06 7.18
N ALA A 87 6.40 -3.65 6.81
CA ALA A 87 5.73 -3.36 5.54
C ALA A 87 5.30 -1.90 5.41
N ASN A 88 4.79 -1.29 6.49
CA ASN A 88 4.42 0.13 6.48
C ASN A 88 5.65 1.05 6.31
N TRP A 89 6.75 0.77 7.02
CA TRP A 89 7.98 1.56 6.89
C TRP A 89 8.56 1.46 5.48
N ILE A 90 8.67 0.25 4.93
CA ILE A 90 9.17 0.02 3.57
C ILE A 90 8.22 0.65 2.55
N GLY A 91 6.91 0.55 2.77
CA GLY A 91 5.88 1.15 1.93
C GLY A 91 6.02 2.68 1.86
N ASN A 92 6.23 3.35 2.98
CA ASN A 92 6.46 4.79 3.02
C ASN A 92 7.72 5.20 2.23
N VAL A 93 8.80 4.42 2.35
CA VAL A 93 10.02 4.64 1.55
C VAL A 93 9.74 4.47 0.06
N ALA A 94 8.99 3.44 -0.34
CA ALA A 94 8.63 3.21 -1.74
C ALA A 94 7.77 4.35 -2.32
N ILE A 95 6.81 4.86 -1.55
CA ILE A 95 5.99 6.03 -1.93
C ILE A 95 6.90 7.25 -2.15
N ALA A 96 7.81 7.53 -1.22
CA ALA A 96 8.73 8.67 -1.34
C ALA A 96 9.63 8.57 -2.58
N VAL A 97 10.19 7.39 -2.85
CA VAL A 97 11.01 7.15 -4.05
C VAL A 97 10.19 7.36 -5.32
N ALA A 98 8.95 6.89 -5.36
CA ALA A 98 8.07 7.11 -6.51
C ALA A 98 7.74 8.59 -6.71
N VAL A 99 7.46 9.35 -5.65
CA VAL A 99 7.25 10.81 -5.70
C VAL A 99 8.49 11.53 -6.25
N VAL A 100 9.68 11.16 -5.76
CA VAL A 100 10.95 11.71 -6.27
C VAL A 100 11.15 11.34 -7.75
N GLY A 101 10.78 10.12 -8.16
CA GLY A 101 10.81 9.71 -9.56
C GLY A 101 9.92 10.56 -10.45
N TYR A 102 8.70 10.89 -10.00
CA TYR A 102 7.82 11.83 -10.72
C TYR A 102 8.40 13.23 -10.79
N LEU A 103 8.95 13.76 -9.69
CA LEU A 103 9.60 15.07 -9.65
C LEU A 103 10.84 15.13 -10.55
N ALA A 104 11.59 14.03 -10.66
CA ALA A 104 12.80 13.96 -11.48
C ALA A 104 12.51 14.08 -12.98
N ALA A 105 11.30 13.75 -13.43
CA ALA A 105 10.85 14.02 -14.79
C ALA A 105 10.76 15.52 -15.11
N PHE A 106 10.47 16.35 -14.11
CA PHE A 106 10.40 17.82 -14.25
C PHE A 106 11.72 18.51 -13.90
N ILE A 107 12.47 17.98 -12.93
CA ILE A 107 13.76 18.52 -12.49
C ILE A 107 14.83 17.42 -12.62
N PRO A 108 15.49 17.27 -13.78
CA PRO A 108 16.47 16.21 -14.00
C PRO A 108 17.66 16.22 -13.02
N ARG A 109 17.91 17.37 -12.37
CA ARG A 109 19.00 17.57 -11.39
C ARG A 109 18.88 16.72 -10.13
N ILE A 110 17.69 16.20 -9.80
CA ILE A 110 17.50 15.32 -8.64
C ILE A 110 17.66 13.84 -8.96
N ASN A 111 17.93 13.47 -10.22
CA ASN A 111 18.03 12.08 -10.67
C ASN A 111 19.39 11.40 -10.35
N GLY A 112 20.20 12.01 -9.49
CA GLY A 112 21.45 11.42 -9.00
C GLY A 112 21.22 10.51 -7.78
N PRO A 113 22.15 9.58 -7.45
CA PRO A 113 22.01 8.68 -6.29
C PRO A 113 21.87 9.43 -4.96
N TRP A 114 22.66 10.49 -4.76
CA TRP A 114 22.63 11.31 -3.55
C TRP A 114 21.48 12.32 -3.52
N PRO A 115 21.22 13.09 -4.59
CA PRO A 115 20.07 14.01 -4.63
C PRO A 115 18.71 13.33 -4.46
N SER A 116 18.51 12.14 -5.05
CA SER A 116 17.25 11.41 -4.93
C SER A 116 17.02 10.88 -3.51
N ALA A 117 18.08 10.41 -2.83
CA ALA A 117 18.02 9.97 -1.44
C ALA A 117 17.67 11.12 -0.48
N VAL A 118 18.29 12.30 -0.68
CA VAL A 118 17.98 13.50 0.12
C VAL A 118 16.56 13.99 -0.17
N ALA A 119 16.12 14.02 -1.43
CA ALA A 119 14.76 14.38 -1.78
C ALA A 119 13.73 13.42 -1.17
N ALA A 120 14.00 12.11 -1.16
CA ALA A 120 13.12 11.12 -0.54
C ALA A 120 13.07 11.31 0.98
N ALA A 121 14.19 11.61 1.63
CA ALA A 121 14.22 11.92 3.06
C ALA A 121 13.39 13.19 3.37
N VAL A 122 13.50 14.24 2.56
CA VAL A 122 12.67 15.44 2.72
C VAL A 122 11.18 15.13 2.50
N VAL A 123 10.82 14.25 1.57
CA VAL A 123 9.41 13.86 1.36
C VAL A 123 8.85 13.06 2.54
N ILE A 124 9.66 12.25 3.21
CA ILE A 124 9.21 11.43 4.36
C ILE A 124 9.14 12.26 5.64
N TRP A 125 10.11 13.16 5.86
CA TRP A 125 10.33 13.82 7.15
C TRP A 125 10.11 15.34 7.13
N GLY A 126 9.83 15.93 5.97
CA GLY A 126 9.61 17.36 5.77
C GLY A 126 8.15 17.78 5.81
#